data_AF-A0A7S0HSN9-F1
#
_entry.id   AF-A0A7S0HSN9-F1
#
_cell.length_a   1.000
_cell.length_b   1.000
_cell.length_c   1.000
_cell.angle_alpha   90.00
_cell.angle_beta   90.00
_cell.angle_gamma   90.00
#
_symmetry.space_group_name_H-M   'P 1'
#
loop_
_entity.id
_entity.type
_entity.pdbx_description
1 polymer ?
#
loop_
_entity_poly.entity_id
_entity_poly.type
_entity_poly.pdbx_seq_one_letter_code
_entity_poly.pdbx_strand_id
1 'polypeptide(L)'
;AANAAAAAGGGARMLEALGWAGLAHLASTPAALRDVGGCAGLSGGEQQRLAAARLYLQRPSLVVLDEASANLDPAFEAKLFAWCAGSGVTTITISHNIELRAHHTHELQLNGCGGTTQLKPLHHTAPTRRGAEPPSARSS
;
A
#
# COMPACT_ATOMS: atom_id res chain seq x y z
N ALA A 1 15.42 18.37 -24.96
CA ALA A 1 14.71 19.19 -23.97
C ALA A 1 13.70 18.39 -23.12
N ALA A 2 12.87 17.52 -23.71
CA ALA A 2 11.84 16.75 -22.97
C ALA A 2 12.37 15.81 -21.85
N ASN A 3 13.54 15.17 -22.04
CA ASN A 3 14.11 14.24 -21.05
C ASN A 3 14.60 14.92 -19.75
N ALA A 4 15.05 16.18 -19.81
CA ALA A 4 15.53 16.89 -18.63
C ALA A 4 14.38 17.33 -17.71
N ALA A 5 13.24 17.73 -18.29
CA ALA A 5 12.03 18.07 -17.55
C ALA A 5 11.36 16.83 -16.93
N ALA A 6 11.36 15.68 -17.64
CA ALA A 6 10.90 14.41 -17.10
C ALA A 6 11.80 13.91 -15.95
N ALA A 7 13.12 14.08 -16.06
CA ALA A 7 14.07 13.77 -14.99
C ALA A 7 13.90 14.69 -13.76
N ALA A 8 13.66 15.98 -13.97
CA ALA A 8 13.37 16.94 -12.89
C ALA A 8 12.04 16.64 -12.18
N GLY A 9 10.99 16.28 -12.93
CA GLY A 9 9.70 15.86 -12.37
C GLY A 9 9.77 14.50 -11.67
N GLY A 10 10.56 13.57 -12.19
CA GLY A 10 10.80 12.26 -11.58
C GLY A 10 11.48 12.38 -10.22
N GLY A 11 12.48 13.28 -10.09
CA GLY A 11 13.13 13.57 -8.82
C GLY A 11 12.16 14.15 -7.78
N ALA A 12 11.34 15.13 -8.16
CA ALA A 12 10.36 15.74 -7.25
C ALA A 12 9.33 14.71 -6.73
N ARG A 13 8.79 13.87 -7.62
CA ARG A 13 7.84 12.81 -7.23
C ARG A 13 8.49 11.76 -6.33
N MET A 14 9.74 11.39 -6.59
CA MET A 14 10.50 10.49 -5.73
C MET A 14 10.65 11.06 -4.32
N LEU A 15 11.03 12.34 -4.20
CA LEU A 15 11.17 13.01 -2.90
C LEU A 15 9.84 13.10 -2.15
N GLU A 16 8.75 13.41 -2.86
CA GLU A 16 7.40 13.42 -2.29
C GLU A 16 7.02 12.05 -1.70
N ALA A 17 7.28 10.97 -2.45
CA ALA A 17 6.98 9.63 -2.00
C ALA A 17 7.84 9.17 -0.81
N LEU A 18 9.13 9.50 -0.82
CA LEU A 18 10.01 9.26 0.33
C LEU A 18 9.56 10.05 1.55
N GLY A 19 9.16 11.32 1.37
CA GLY A 19 8.58 12.13 2.43
C GLY A 19 7.29 11.55 2.99
N TRP A 20 6.40 11.09 2.11
CA TRP A 20 5.16 10.41 2.49
C TRP A 20 5.43 9.14 3.30
N ALA A 21 6.47 8.38 2.93
CA ALA A 21 6.90 7.18 3.63
C ALA A 21 7.72 7.43 4.92
N GLY A 22 7.97 8.68 5.30
CA GLY A 22 8.83 9.00 6.46
C GLY A 22 10.31 8.68 6.23
N LEU A 23 10.74 8.57 4.97
CA LEU A 23 12.08 8.22 4.52
C LEU A 23 12.79 9.41 3.86
N ALA A 24 12.38 10.64 4.17
CA ALA A 24 12.98 11.86 3.62
C ALA A 24 14.50 11.92 3.84
N HIS A 25 15.00 11.33 4.94
CA HIS A 25 16.44 11.26 5.25
C HIS A 25 17.25 10.42 4.24
N LEU A 26 16.60 9.52 3.48
CA LEU A 26 17.26 8.74 2.43
C LEU A 26 17.49 9.57 1.15
N ALA A 27 16.81 10.72 0.99
CA ALA A 27 16.98 11.62 -0.14
C ALA A 27 18.39 12.20 -0.23
N SER A 28 19.05 12.41 0.92
CA SER A 28 20.44 12.88 1.00
C SER A 28 21.47 11.80 0.65
N THR A 29 21.05 10.55 0.45
CA THR A 29 21.96 9.42 0.18
C THR A 29 21.53 8.63 -1.06
N PRO A 30 21.54 9.22 -2.28
CA PRO A 30 21.00 8.57 -3.49
C PRO A 30 21.71 7.27 -3.89
N ALA A 31 22.94 7.06 -3.44
CA ALA A 31 23.69 5.83 -3.68
C ALA A 31 23.06 4.63 -2.97
N ALA A 32 22.48 4.81 -1.77
CA ALA A 32 21.81 3.75 -1.03
C ALA A 32 20.54 3.25 -1.73
N LEU A 33 19.89 4.11 -2.52
CA LEU A 33 18.69 3.79 -3.29
C LEU A 33 18.98 3.12 -4.65
N ARG A 34 20.24 3.14 -5.11
CA ARG A 34 20.66 2.69 -6.45
C ARG A 34 21.23 1.29 -6.50
N ASP A 35 21.62 0.71 -5.37
CA ASP A 35 22.21 -0.61 -5.35
C ASP A 35 21.14 -1.68 -5.63
N VAL A 36 21.46 -2.65 -6.49
CA VAL A 36 20.53 -3.69 -6.99
C VAL A 36 20.12 -4.66 -5.87
N GLY A 37 20.73 -4.54 -4.68
CA GLY A 37 20.31 -5.13 -3.40
C GLY A 37 20.07 -4.11 -2.29
N GLY A 38 19.69 -2.86 -2.62
CA GLY A 38 19.66 -1.62 -1.81
C GLY A 38 18.84 -1.59 -0.50
N CYS A 39 18.59 -2.75 0.10
CA CYS A 39 18.07 -2.93 1.43
C CYS A 39 19.16 -3.26 2.48
N ALA A 40 20.41 -3.51 2.07
CA ALA A 40 21.48 -3.99 2.96
C ALA A 40 21.83 -3.02 4.12
N GLY A 41 21.39 -1.76 4.06
CA GLY A 41 21.54 -0.77 5.14
C GLY A 41 20.23 -0.27 5.75
N LEU A 42 19.08 -0.83 5.36
CA LEU A 42 17.77 -0.43 5.85
C LEU A 42 17.25 -1.43 6.87
N SER A 43 16.64 -0.94 7.95
CA SER A 43 15.87 -1.78 8.86
C SER A 43 14.69 -2.44 8.13
N GLY A 44 14.17 -3.55 8.66
CA GLY A 44 12.99 -4.22 8.06
C GLY A 44 11.78 -3.28 7.90
N GLY A 45 11.57 -2.38 8.86
CA GLY A 45 10.52 -1.36 8.78
C GLY A 45 10.77 -0.33 7.68
N GLU A 46 12.01 0.13 7.50
CA GLU A 46 12.36 1.06 6.41
C GLU A 46 12.22 0.41 5.03
N GLN A 47 12.55 -0.88 4.90
CA GLN A 47 12.33 -1.64 3.67
C GLN A 47 10.84 -1.72 3.33
N GLN A 48 9.97 -1.98 4.32
CA GLN A 48 8.51 -1.98 4.12
C GLN A 48 7.99 -0.58 3.77
N ARG A 49 8.45 0.48 4.46
CA ARG A 49 8.08 1.86 4.11
C ARG A 49 8.57 2.27 2.72
N LEU A 50 9.72 1.77 2.27
CA LEU A 50 10.22 2.00 0.91
C LEU A 50 9.33 1.29 -0.12
N ALA A 51 8.86 0.07 0.17
CA ALA A 51 7.87 -0.61 -0.65
C ALA A 51 6.54 0.18 -0.71
N ALA A 52 6.08 0.73 0.43
CA ALA A 52 4.93 1.62 0.47
C ALA A 52 5.14 2.91 -0.36
N ALA A 53 6.34 3.49 -0.34
CA ALA A 53 6.68 4.64 -1.20
C ALA A 53 6.56 4.29 -2.69
N ARG A 54 6.97 3.08 -3.09
CA ARG A 54 6.81 2.59 -4.46
C ARG A 54 5.34 2.45 -4.84
N LEU A 55 4.53 1.87 -3.95
CA LEU A 55 3.09 1.79 -4.13
C LEU A 55 2.46 3.18 -4.32
N TYR A 56 2.84 4.14 -3.47
CA TYR A 56 2.39 5.53 -3.54
C TYR A 56 2.73 6.18 -4.89
N LEU A 57 3.94 5.96 -5.40
CA LEU A 57 4.39 6.48 -6.70
C LEU A 57 3.60 5.88 -7.87
N GLN A 58 3.40 4.56 -7.85
CA GLN A 58 2.83 3.81 -8.97
C GLN A 58 1.31 3.93 -9.07
N ARG A 59 0.61 4.07 -7.94
CA ARG A 59 -0.87 4.13 -7.86
C ARG A 59 -1.55 3.01 -8.69
N PRO A 60 -1.24 1.73 -8.44
CA PRO A 60 -1.80 0.62 -9.21
C PRO A 60 -3.30 0.46 -8.94
N SER A 61 -4.04 -0.20 -9.84
CA SER A 61 -5.46 -0.50 -9.62
C SER A 61 -5.70 -1.58 -8.55
N LEU A 62 -4.70 -2.42 -8.30
CA LEU A 62 -4.70 -3.53 -7.36
C LEU A 62 -3.34 -3.66 -6.69
N VAL A 63 -3.33 -3.90 -5.39
CA VAL A 63 -2.13 -4.27 -4.62
C VAL A 63 -2.41 -5.50 -3.77
N VAL A 64 -1.43 -6.40 -3.70
CA VAL A 64 -1.41 -7.55 -2.79
C VAL A 64 -0.29 -7.33 -1.79
N LEU A 65 -0.62 -7.38 -0.50
CA LEU A 65 0.30 -7.16 0.61
C LEU A 65 0.43 -8.48 1.38
N ASP A 66 1.56 -9.15 1.24
CA ASP A 66 1.83 -10.44 1.89
C ASP A 66 2.72 -10.25 3.12
N GLU A 67 2.12 -10.32 4.32
CA GLU A 67 2.74 -10.01 5.61
C GLU A 67 3.51 -8.67 5.64
N ALA A 68 3.11 -7.75 4.75
CA ALA A 68 3.86 -6.53 4.48
C ALA A 68 3.69 -5.45 5.55
N SER A 69 2.79 -5.64 6.52
CA SER A 69 2.54 -4.67 7.59
C SER A 69 3.14 -5.06 8.94
N ALA A 70 3.67 -6.29 9.08
CA ALA A 70 4.15 -6.80 10.37
C ALA A 70 5.31 -6.00 11.00
N ASN A 71 6.09 -5.25 10.20
CA ASN A 71 7.18 -4.40 10.70
C ASN A 71 6.88 -2.89 10.53
N LEU A 72 5.63 -2.53 10.23
CA LEU A 72 5.20 -1.13 10.21
C LEU A 72 4.76 -0.73 11.61
N ASP A 73 5.06 0.51 11.99
CA ASP A 73 4.44 1.08 13.18
C ASP A 73 2.94 1.33 12.95
N PRO A 74 2.10 1.24 13.99
CA PRO A 74 0.64 1.37 13.85
C PRO A 74 0.18 2.68 13.19
N ALA A 75 0.92 3.78 13.39
CA ALA A 75 0.56 5.06 12.80
C ALA A 75 0.79 5.07 11.28
N PHE A 76 1.91 4.51 10.82
CA PHE A 76 2.17 4.37 9.39
C PHE A 76 1.26 3.33 8.73
N GLU A 77 0.94 2.23 9.41
CA GLU A 77 -0.02 1.23 8.93
C GLU A 77 -1.39 1.88 8.62
N ALA A 78 -1.95 2.61 9.59
CA ALA A 78 -3.22 3.32 9.42
C ALA A 78 -3.15 4.34 8.28
N LYS A 79 -2.02 5.05 8.14
CA LYS A 79 -1.78 6.01 7.04
C LYS A 79 -1.78 5.33 5.67
N LEU A 80 -1.09 4.19 5.55
CA LEU A 80 -1.01 3.41 4.31
C LEU A 80 -2.39 2.95 3.87
N PHE A 81 -3.16 2.33 4.77
CA PHE A 81 -4.49 1.82 4.43
C PHE A 81 -5.51 2.94 4.16
N ALA A 82 -5.45 4.05 4.89
CA ALA A 82 -6.27 5.22 4.61
C ALA A 82 -5.98 5.78 3.20
N TRP A 83 -4.70 5.83 2.81
CA TRP A 83 -4.31 6.24 1.47
C TRP A 83 -4.83 5.26 0.39
N CYS A 84 -4.69 3.95 0.59
CA CYS A 84 -5.23 2.96 -0.34
C CYS A 84 -6.74 3.11 -0.54
N ALA A 85 -7.49 3.27 0.55
CA ALA A 85 -8.93 3.47 0.52
C ALA A 85 -9.32 4.77 -0.22
N GLY A 86 -8.62 5.87 0.05
CA GLY A 86 -8.88 7.17 -0.58
C GLY A 86 -8.42 7.29 -2.03
N SER A 87 -7.43 6.49 -2.44
CA SER A 87 -6.88 6.50 -3.80
C SER A 87 -7.61 5.55 -4.77
N GLY A 88 -8.54 4.74 -4.26
CA GLY A 88 -9.33 3.80 -5.07
C GLY A 88 -8.59 2.52 -5.44
N VAL A 89 -7.39 2.30 -4.89
CA VAL A 89 -6.60 1.08 -5.06
C VAL A 89 -7.36 -0.08 -4.43
N THR A 90 -7.55 -1.18 -5.17
CA THR A 90 -8.05 -2.42 -4.56
C THR A 90 -6.92 -3.04 -3.74
N THR A 91 -7.15 -3.28 -2.45
CA THR A 91 -6.12 -3.82 -1.55
C THR A 91 -6.52 -5.19 -1.03
N ILE A 92 -5.69 -6.19 -1.33
CA ILE A 92 -5.75 -7.52 -0.74
C ILE A 92 -4.58 -7.64 0.24
N THR A 93 -4.86 -7.98 1.49
CA THR A 93 -3.82 -8.21 2.49
C THR A 93 -3.90 -9.65 2.97
N ILE A 94 -2.75 -10.31 3.01
CA ILE A 94 -2.55 -11.63 3.59
C ILE A 94 -1.81 -11.40 4.89
N SER A 95 -2.45 -11.72 6.01
CA SER A 95 -1.80 -11.65 7.31
C SER A 95 -2.50 -12.53 8.34
N HIS A 96 -1.76 -12.90 9.37
CA HIS A 96 -2.30 -13.46 10.60
C HIS A 96 -2.80 -12.38 11.60
N ASN A 97 -2.56 -11.09 11.33
CA ASN A 97 -3.00 -9.99 12.18
C ASN A 97 -4.51 -9.67 12.02
N ILE A 98 -5.29 -9.93 13.08
CA ILE A 98 -6.73 -9.68 13.11
C ILE A 98 -7.06 -8.17 13.10
N GLU A 99 -6.17 -7.32 13.60
CA GLU A 99 -6.40 -5.86 13.70
C GLU A 99 -6.58 -5.22 12.32
N LEU A 100 -5.96 -5.80 11.29
CA LEU A 100 -6.10 -5.36 9.90
C LEU A 100 -7.54 -5.41 9.39
N ARG A 101 -8.43 -6.20 10.02
CA ARG A 101 -9.86 -6.19 9.69
C ARG A 101 -10.45 -4.79 9.71
N ALA A 102 -9.98 -3.89 10.57
CA ALA A 102 -10.43 -2.50 10.64
C ALA A 102 -10.19 -1.70 9.35
N HIS A 103 -9.27 -2.15 8.49
CA HIS A 103 -8.92 -1.52 7.22
C HIS A 103 -9.55 -2.18 6.00
N HIS A 104 -10.25 -3.31 6.17
CA HIS A 104 -10.79 -4.11 5.07
C HIS A 104 -12.31 -4.24 5.14
N THR A 105 -12.94 -4.42 3.98
CA THR A 105 -14.40 -4.58 3.87
C THR A 105 -14.84 -6.03 3.85
N HIS A 106 -13.94 -6.94 3.49
CA HIS A 106 -14.22 -8.37 3.39
C HIS A 106 -13.05 -9.16 3.97
N GLU A 107 -13.35 -10.35 4.48
CA GLU A 107 -12.38 -11.32 4.95
C GLU A 107 -12.57 -12.64 4.18
N LEU A 108 -11.46 -13.23 3.76
CA LEU A 108 -11.39 -14.57 3.20
C LEU A 108 -10.52 -15.43 4.13
N GLN A 109 -11.08 -16.50 4.68
CA GLN A 109 -10.33 -17.44 5.53
C GLN A 109 -9.91 -18.67 4.70
N LEU A 110 -8.61 -19.00 4.77
CA LEU A 110 -8.03 -20.14 4.07
C LEU A 110 -7.76 -21.26 5.08
N ASN A 111 -8.44 -22.41 4.92
CA ASN A 111 -8.37 -23.52 5.88
C ASN A 111 -7.25 -24.54 5.57
N GLY A 112 -6.38 -24.28 4.59
CA GLY A 112 -5.25 -25.14 4.23
C GLY A 112 -5.59 -26.48 3.55
N CYS A 113 -6.85 -26.92 3.55
CA CYS A 113 -7.30 -28.19 2.99
C CYS A 113 -7.84 -28.13 1.55
N GLY A 114 -7.69 -26.99 0.87
CA GLY A 114 -8.22 -26.80 -0.49
C GLY A 114 -9.77 -26.78 -0.58
N GLY A 115 -10.46 -26.80 0.56
CA GLY A 115 -11.93 -26.71 0.64
C GLY A 115 -12.46 -25.27 0.53
N THR A 116 -13.78 -25.12 0.58
CA THR A 116 -14.49 -23.86 0.31
C THR A 116 -14.01 -22.72 1.21
N THR A 117 -13.41 -21.71 0.59
CA THR A 117 -13.05 -20.44 1.20
C THR A 117 -14.23 -19.49 1.03
N GLN A 118 -14.93 -19.12 2.10
CA GLN A 118 -16.01 -18.14 2.01
C GLN A 118 -15.47 -16.72 2.19
N LEU A 119 -15.72 -15.87 1.19
CA LEU A 119 -15.56 -14.43 1.31
C LEU A 119 -16.75 -13.89 2.10
N LYS A 120 -16.49 -13.28 3.25
CA LYS A 120 -17.54 -12.68 4.08
C LYS A 120 -17.32 -11.18 4.23
N PRO A 121 -18.39 -10.37 4.26
CA PRO A 121 -18.28 -8.96 4.60
C PRO A 121 -17.85 -8.78 6.06
N LEU A 122 -17.05 -7.76 6.33
CA LEU A 122 -16.69 -7.33 7.67
C LEU A 122 -17.64 -6.21 8.10
N HIS A 123 -18.39 -6.44 9.18
CA HIS A 123 -19.31 -5.45 9.74
C HIS A 123 -18.55 -4.49 10.66
N HIS A 124 -17.86 -3.52 10.07
CA HIS A 124 -17.44 -2.30 10.76
C HIS A 124 -17.78 -1.10 9.87
N THR A 125 -18.01 0.05 10.48
CA THR A 125 -18.28 1.30 9.78
C THR A 125 -17.01 1.75 9.06
N ALA A 126 -16.76 1.22 7.86
CA ALA A 126 -15.67 1.65 7.01
C ALA A 126 -15.80 3.15 6.69
N PRO A 127 -14.70 3.90 6.55
CA PRO A 127 -14.75 5.27 6.06
C PRO A 127 -15.42 5.26 4.69
N THR A 128 -16.53 5.99 4.57
CA THR A 128 -17.35 6.03 3.38
C THR A 128 -16.50 6.42 2.17
N ARG A 129 -16.51 5.59 1.12
CA ARG A 129 -16.01 5.99 -0.20
C ARG A 129 -16.80 7.23 -0.62
N ARG A 130 -16.21 8.43 -0.53
CA ARG A 130 -16.77 9.62 -1.16
C ARG A 130 -16.73 9.39 -2.67
N GLY A 131 -17.88 9.07 -3.26
CA GLY A 131 -18.10 9.14 -4.71
C GLY A 131 -18.03 7.85 -5.53
N ALA A 132 -18.09 6.65 -4.93
CA ALA A 132 -18.27 5.43 -5.72
C ALA A 132 -19.78 5.11 -5.83
N GLU A 133 -20.40 5.53 -6.92
CA GLU A 133 -21.74 5.10 -7.29
C GLU A 133 -21.73 3.56 -7.46
N PRO A 134 -22.67 2.81 -6.87
CA PRO A 134 -22.71 1.36 -7.00
C PRO A 134 -22.89 0.99 -8.49
N PRO A 135 -22.26 -0.09 -8.99
CA PRO A 135 -22.50 -0.55 -10.34
C PRO A 135 -23.99 -0.85 -10.49
N SER A 136 -24.67 -0.07 -11.34
CA SER A 136 -26.08 -0.23 -11.65
C SER A 136 -26.35 -1.69 -12.04
N ALA A 137 -27.18 -2.38 -11.25
CA ALA A 137 -27.68 -3.69 -11.60
C ALA A 137 -28.38 -3.58 -12.96
N ARG A 138 -27.78 -4.14 -14.02
CA ARG A 138 -28.48 -4.32 -15.29
C ARG A 138 -29.49 -5.44 -15.07
N SER A 139 -30.77 -5.07 -14.95
CA SER A 139 -31.89 -5.97 -15.18
C SER A 139 -32.05 -6.15 -16.69
N SER A 140 -31.85 -7.36 -17.19
CA SER A 140 -32.52 -7.99 -18.35
C SER A 140 -31.97 -9.40 -18.52
#